data_AF-A0A1Y2U2S9-F1
#
_entry.id   AF-A0A1Y2U2S9-F1
#
_cell.length_a   1.000
_cell.length_b   1.000
_cell.length_c   1.000
_cell.angle_alpha   90.00
_cell.angle_beta   90.00
_cell.angle_gamma   90.00
#
_symmetry.space_group_name_H-M   'P 1'
#
loop_
_entity.id
_entity.type
_entity.pdbx_description
1 polymer ?
#
loop_
_entity_poly.entity_id
_entity_poly.type
_entity_poly.pdbx_seq_one_letter_code
_entity_poly.pdbx_strand_id
1 'polypeptide(L)'
;MHADDEVGKQAGAILQGLGTWNIAAHGLLRELGDSDPAILKSYRARFKSIVYPDDELETRMWIVKSEGGFDHIVFETIVKDDGRVALSNGYARLKQNKSML
;
A
#
# COMPACT_ATOMS: atom_id res chain seq x y z
N MET A 1 -14.96 -15.66 -4.11
CA MET A 1 -14.84 -14.53 -3.17
C MET A 1 -14.51 -13.23 -3.88
N HIS A 2 -13.54 -13.20 -4.82
CA HIS A 2 -13.11 -11.96 -5.49
C HIS A 2 -13.63 -11.76 -6.92
N ALA A 3 -14.31 -12.75 -7.52
CA ALA A 3 -14.86 -12.66 -8.87
C ALA A 3 -16.27 -13.25 -8.95
N ASP A 4 -16.45 -14.56 -8.73
CA ASP A 4 -17.77 -15.17 -9.01
C ASP A 4 -18.01 -16.52 -8.31
N ASP A 5 -17.84 -16.57 -6.98
CA ASP A 5 -18.16 -17.78 -6.20
C ASP A 5 -19.45 -17.54 -5.41
N GLU A 6 -20.19 -18.60 -5.09
CA GLU A 6 -21.40 -18.57 -4.23
C GLU A 6 -21.22 -17.71 -2.96
N VAL A 7 -20.02 -17.73 -2.38
CA VAL A 7 -19.62 -16.91 -1.23
C VAL A 7 -19.57 -15.40 -1.54
N GLY A 8 -19.09 -15.02 -2.72
CA GLY A 8 -19.04 -13.62 -3.17
C GLY A 8 -20.43 -13.05 -3.46
N LYS A 9 -21.40 -13.89 -3.85
CA LYS A 9 -22.81 -13.47 -4.01
C LYS A 9 -23.47 -13.08 -2.70
N GLN A 10 -23.07 -13.70 -1.58
CA GLN A 10 -23.62 -13.40 -0.25
C GLN A 10 -22.93 -12.22 0.45
N ALA A 11 -21.62 -12.03 0.26
CA ALA A 11 -20.84 -10.97 0.91
C ALA A 11 -20.61 -9.72 0.04
N GLY A 12 -20.98 -9.77 -1.24
CA GLY A 12 -20.53 -8.83 -2.27
C GLY A 12 -19.13 -9.20 -2.79
N ALA A 13 -18.83 -8.88 -4.05
CA ALA A 13 -17.47 -9.04 -4.58
C ALA A 13 -16.54 -8.07 -3.84
N ILE A 14 -15.49 -8.60 -3.21
CA ILE A 14 -14.48 -7.80 -2.50
C ILE A 14 -13.17 -7.79 -3.29
N LEU A 15 -12.43 -6.69 -3.24
CA LEU A 15 -11.07 -6.64 -3.76
C LEU A 15 -10.17 -7.54 -2.90
N GLN A 16 -9.28 -8.29 -3.56
CA GLN A 16 -8.28 -9.09 -2.87
C GLN A 16 -7.39 -8.18 -2.01
N GLY A 17 -7.18 -8.53 -0.73
CA GLY A 17 -6.34 -7.70 0.16
C GLY A 17 -4.93 -7.48 -0.40
N LEU A 18 -4.34 -8.48 -1.05
CA LEU A 18 -3.06 -8.33 -1.76
C LEU A 18 -3.12 -7.34 -2.93
N GLY A 19 -4.28 -7.16 -3.55
CA GLY A 19 -4.52 -6.11 -4.54
C GLY A 19 -4.35 -4.72 -3.93
N THR A 20 -5.07 -4.43 -2.83
CA THR A 20 -4.91 -3.19 -2.06
C THR A 20 -3.46 -2.99 -1.60
N TRP A 21 -2.81 -4.06 -1.14
CA TRP A 21 -1.41 -4.04 -0.71
C TRP A 21 -0.44 -3.70 -1.84
N ASN A 22 -0.65 -4.25 -3.04
CA ASN A 22 0.18 -3.94 -4.21
C ASN A 22 -0.07 -2.52 -4.75
N ILE A 23 -1.31 -2.02 -4.67
CA ILE A 23 -1.65 -0.62 -5.03
C ILE A 23 -0.85 0.34 -4.15
N ALA A 24 -0.82 0.10 -2.84
CA ALA A 24 -0.01 0.92 -1.91
C ALA A 24 1.51 0.80 -2.17
N ALA A 25 2.00 -0.40 -2.52
CA ALA A 25 3.40 -0.63 -2.88
C ALA A 25 3.81 0.17 -4.12
N HIS A 26 2.96 0.11 -5.14
CA HIS A 26 3.15 0.84 -6.39
C HIS A 26 3.13 2.35 -6.15
N GLY A 27 2.20 2.86 -5.32
CA GLY A 27 2.17 4.27 -4.92
C GLY A 27 3.48 4.71 -4.27
N LEU A 28 4.01 3.94 -3.30
CA LEU A 28 5.30 4.24 -2.67
C LEU A 28 6.45 4.32 -3.68
N LEU A 29 6.54 3.33 -4.59
CA LEU A 29 7.59 3.31 -5.61
C LEU A 29 7.45 4.45 -6.62
N ARG A 30 6.22 4.81 -6.99
CA ARG A 30 5.96 5.91 -7.90
C ARG A 30 6.36 7.26 -7.30
N GLU A 31 6.00 7.50 -6.05
CA GLU A 31 6.24 8.80 -5.40
C GLU A 31 7.67 8.96 -4.87
N LEU A 32 8.32 7.86 -4.46
CA LEU A 32 9.60 7.92 -3.73
C LEU A 32 10.76 7.21 -4.44
N GLY A 33 10.53 6.59 -5.60
CA GLY A 33 11.47 5.65 -6.18
C GLY A 33 11.52 5.59 -7.70
N ASP A 34 10.94 6.57 -8.40
CA ASP A 34 10.87 6.61 -9.87
C ASP A 34 10.30 5.32 -10.49
N SER A 35 9.41 4.64 -9.76
CA SER A 35 8.88 3.32 -10.12
C SER A 35 9.93 2.21 -10.29
N ASP A 36 11.15 2.37 -9.75
CA ASP A 36 12.17 1.32 -9.76
C ASP A 36 11.87 0.24 -8.69
N PRO A 37 11.44 -0.97 -9.08
CA PRO A 37 11.17 -2.02 -8.10
C PRO A 37 12.42 -2.48 -7.35
N ALA A 38 13.62 -2.24 -7.88
CA ALA A 38 14.87 -2.68 -7.28
C ALA A 38 15.16 -1.96 -5.95
N ILE A 39 14.56 -0.80 -5.66
CA ILE A 39 14.84 -0.06 -4.42
C ILE A 39 14.01 -0.52 -3.23
N LEU A 40 12.87 -1.20 -3.44
CA LEU A 40 12.01 -1.69 -2.35
C LEU A 40 12.67 -2.88 -1.65
N LYS A 41 13.21 -2.67 -0.45
CA LYS A 41 13.97 -3.70 0.29
C LYS A 41 13.18 -4.35 1.41
N SER A 42 12.11 -3.74 1.88
CA SER A 42 11.20 -4.31 2.86
C SER A 42 9.84 -3.67 2.68
N TYR A 43 8.78 -4.46 2.78
CA TYR A 43 7.41 -3.97 2.63
C TYR A 43 6.45 -4.86 3.42
N ARG A 44 5.65 -4.26 4.30
CA ARG A 44 4.68 -4.97 5.14
C ARG A 44 3.55 -4.04 5.55
N ALA A 45 2.38 -4.60 5.78
CA ALA A 45 1.23 -3.91 6.37
C ALA A 45 0.29 -4.93 7.02
N ARG A 46 -0.69 -4.43 7.78
CA ARG A 46 -1.78 -5.23 8.35
C ARG A 46 -3.09 -4.92 7.63
N PHE A 47 -3.73 -5.95 7.10
CA PHE A 47 -5.12 -5.88 6.62
C PHE A 47 -6.06 -5.63 7.79
N LYS A 48 -6.75 -4.50 7.78
CA LYS A 48 -7.63 -4.07 8.88
C LYS A 48 -9.10 -4.05 8.49
N SER A 49 -9.40 -4.00 7.20
CA SER A 49 -10.76 -3.85 6.70
C SER A 49 -10.89 -4.32 5.26
N ILE A 50 -12.10 -4.78 4.88
CA ILE A 50 -12.46 -5.20 3.51
C ILE A 50 -12.39 -3.99 2.56
N VAL A 51 -12.02 -4.19 1.31
CA VAL A 51 -12.11 -3.17 0.25
C VAL A 51 -13.05 -3.68 -0.84
N TYR A 52 -13.92 -2.83 -1.35
CA TYR A 52 -14.83 -3.12 -2.45
C TYR A 52 -14.28 -2.57 -3.78
N PRO A 53 -14.67 -3.13 -4.94
CA PRO A 53 -14.17 -2.69 -6.25
C PRO A 53 -14.33 -1.19 -6.54
N ASP A 54 -15.41 -0.58 -6.05
CA ASP A 54 -15.72 0.84 -6.30
C ASP A 54 -15.14 1.79 -5.22
N ASP A 55 -14.44 1.26 -4.21
CA ASP A 55 -13.82 2.10 -3.17
C ASP A 55 -12.69 2.94 -3.76
N GLU A 56 -12.73 4.26 -3.54
CA GLU A 56 -11.57 5.12 -3.81
C GLU A 56 -10.57 5.02 -2.64
N LEU A 57 -9.33 4.61 -2.93
CA LEU A 57 -8.28 4.41 -1.93
C LEU A 57 -7.31 5.58 -1.87
N GLU A 58 -6.99 6.03 -0.66
CA GLU A 58 -5.92 6.99 -0.39
C GLU A 58 -4.83 6.34 0.46
N THR A 59 -3.60 6.33 -0.06
CA THR A 59 -2.42 5.89 0.72
C THR A 59 -1.66 7.11 1.21
N ARG A 60 -1.62 7.28 2.53
CA ARG A 60 -0.86 8.32 3.21
C ARG A 60 0.47 7.74 3.67
N MET A 61 1.56 8.44 3.39
CA MET A 61 2.91 7.92 3.62
C MET A 61 3.81 9.02 4.19
N TRP A 62 4.73 8.62 5.08
CA TRP A 62 5.65 9.51 5.75
C TRP A 62 7.04 8.88 5.83
N ILE A 63 8.06 9.60 5.36
CA ILE A 63 9.45 9.25 5.64
C ILE A 63 9.72 9.60 7.10
N VAL A 64 9.89 8.58 7.95
CA VAL A 64 10.09 8.75 9.40
C VAL A 64 11.56 8.73 9.79
N LYS A 65 12.44 8.21 8.92
CA LYS A 65 13.89 8.15 9.14
C LYS A 65 14.62 7.96 7.81
N SER A 66 15.73 8.68 7.64
CA SER A 66 16.68 8.49 6.54
C SER A 66 18.07 8.21 7.12
N GLU A 67 18.58 6.99 6.97
CA GLU A 67 19.86 6.57 7.52
C GLU A 67 20.49 5.44 6.68
N GLY A 68 21.81 5.45 6.55
CA GLY A 68 22.54 4.34 5.92
C GLY A 68 22.23 4.14 4.44
N GLY A 69 21.76 5.19 3.74
CA GLY A 69 21.34 5.10 2.34
C GLY A 69 19.94 4.51 2.15
N PHE A 70 19.10 4.54 3.19
CA PHE A 70 17.71 4.08 3.15
C PHE A 70 16.75 5.10 3.73
N ASP A 71 15.56 5.17 3.11
CA ASP A 71 14.40 5.80 3.69
C ASP A 71 13.50 4.75 4.32
N HIS A 72 13.06 5.04 5.54
CA HIS A 72 12.09 4.26 6.30
C HIS A 72 10.76 4.99 6.24
N ILE A 73 9.75 4.33 5.68
CA ILE A 73 8.44 4.90 5.43
C ILE A 73 7.42 4.17 6.29
N VAL A 74 6.59 4.95 6.98
CA VAL A 74 5.36 4.46 7.59
C VAL A 74 4.21 4.90 6.70
N PHE A 75 3.20 4.05 6.55
CA PHE A 75 2.03 4.38 5.74
C PHE A 75 0.74 3.76 6.28
N GLU A 76 -0.39 4.33 5.86
CA GLU A 76 -1.72 3.74 5.98
C GLU A 76 -2.47 3.89 4.66
N THR A 77 -3.43 3.00 4.41
CA THR A 77 -4.36 3.13 3.28
C THR A 77 -5.77 3.17 3.82
N ILE A 78 -6.52 4.20 3.44
CA ILE A 78 -7.92 4.41 3.81
C ILE A 78 -8.83 4.33 2.58
N VAL A 79 -10.09 4.00 2.80
CA VAL A 79 -11.17 4.28 1.84
C VAL A 79 -11.59 5.73 2.05
N LYS A 80 -11.59 6.54 1.00
CA LYS A 80 -11.83 7.99 1.10
C LYS A 80 -13.24 8.33 1.55
N ASP A 81 -14.22 7.59 1.07
CA ASP A 81 -15.64 7.90 1.28
C ASP A 81 -16.08 7.71 2.75
N ASP A 82 -15.59 6.68 3.42
CA ASP A 82 -15.99 6.33 4.79
C ASP A 82 -14.87 6.49 5.84
N GLY A 83 -13.64 6.79 5.40
CA GLY A 83 -12.46 6.96 6.26
C GLY A 83 -11.94 5.66 6.89
N ARG A 84 -12.47 4.50 6.50
CA ARG A 84 -12.12 3.22 7.10
C ARG A 84 -10.71 2.80 6.67
N VAL A 85 -9.92 2.36 7.65
CA VAL A 85 -8.51 1.99 7.41
C VAL A 85 -8.43 0.58 6.83
N ALA A 86 -8.11 0.47 5.54
CA ALA A 86 -7.91 -0.80 4.83
C ALA A 86 -6.56 -1.44 5.18
N LEU A 87 -5.48 -0.66 5.16
CA LEU A 87 -4.13 -1.07 5.56
C LEU A 87 -3.63 -0.21 6.72
N SER A 88 -3.20 -0.86 7.79
CA SER A 88 -2.64 -0.21 8.99
C SER A 88 -1.24 -0.73 9.28
N ASN A 89 -0.47 0.02 10.09
CA ASN A 89 0.90 -0.33 10.46
C ASN A 89 1.78 -0.64 9.23
N GLY A 90 1.56 0.11 8.15
CA GLY A 90 2.32 -0.01 6.93
C GLY A 90 3.76 0.42 7.17
N TYR A 91 4.70 -0.36 6.67
CA TYR A 91 6.12 -0.05 6.72
C TYR A 91 6.79 -0.44 5.41
N ALA A 92 7.60 0.47 4.87
CA ALA A 92 8.49 0.21 3.76
C ALA A 92 9.92 0.68 4.07
N ARG A 93 10.91 0.01 3.48
CA ARG A 93 12.30 0.47 3.45
C ARG A 93 12.75 0.58 2.00
N LEU A 94 13.04 1.79 1.55
CA LEU A 94 13.51 2.07 0.20
C LEU A 94 15.00 2.40 0.24
N LYS A 95 15.77 1.85 -0.70
CA LYS A 95 17.15 2.28 -0.91
C LYS A 95 17.12 3.66 -1.58
N GLN A 96 17.85 4.62 -1.04
CA GLN A 96 18.00 5.92 -1.67
C GLN A 96 18.77 5.75 -2.99
N ASN A 97 18.21 6.29 -4.06
CA ASN A 97 18.99 6.52 -5.27
C ASN A 97 19.96 7.65 -4.94
N LYS A 98 21.26 7.35 -4.88
CA LYS A 98 22.28 8.39 -4.77
C LYS A 98 22.15 9.26 -6.01
N SER A 99 21.51 10.42 -5.88
CA SER A 99 21.75 11.48 -6.84
C SER A 99 23.21 11.88 -6.64
N MET A 100 24.09 11.48 -7.55
CA MET A 100 25.40 12.09 -7.66
C MET A 100 25.14 13.54 -8.05
N LEU A 101 25.28 14.45 -7.07
CA LEU A 101 25.60 15.84 -7.29
C LEU A 101 27.01 16.06 -6.75
#